data_AF-A0A151RNH1-F1
#
_entry.id   AF-A0A151RNH1-F1
#
_cell.length_a   1.000
_cell.length_b   1.000
_cell.length_c   1.000
_cell.angle_alpha   90.00
_cell.angle_beta   90.00
_cell.angle_gamma   90.00
#
_symmetry.space_group_name_H-M   'P 1'
#
loop_
_entity.id
_entity.type
_entity.pdbx_description
1 polymer ?
#
loop_
_entity_poly.entity_id
_entity_poly.type
_entity_poly.pdbx_seq_one_letter_code
_entity_poly.pdbx_strand_id
1 'polypeptide(L)'
;MTEPRHFSTHTPLTSLPMSIIESSCRIIYICRNPFDTFVSAWTYFNKIRPRFLALEEAFEMYCNGISSFGPWWSHMLGYWKESIARPNKVLFLKYEDLKEDVNFHVKSIAEFLGCPFTKEEESDGMIESIMKLCSFEKMKALEVNMYEKLDTVIDNKFFFRKAEIGDWVNYFSPSMIQKLSKIIEEKLSGSGLSFKMHS
;
A
#
# COMPACT_ATOMS: atom_id res chain seq x y z
N MET A 1 23.25 -8.87 20.73
CA MET A 1 22.73 -8.71 19.35
C MET A 1 22.17 -7.31 19.23
N THR A 2 22.45 -6.59 18.14
CA THR A 2 21.78 -5.32 17.85
C THR A 2 20.33 -5.60 17.47
N GLU A 3 19.38 -4.88 18.06
CA GLU A 3 17.96 -5.04 17.72
C GLU A 3 17.69 -4.74 16.23
N PRO A 4 16.81 -5.51 15.56
CA PRO A 4 16.37 -5.21 14.21
C PRO A 4 15.76 -3.81 14.15
N ARG A 5 16.16 -3.01 13.16
CA ARG A 5 15.58 -1.67 12.93
C ARG A 5 14.56 -1.74 11.81
N HIS A 6 13.35 -1.27 12.09
CA HIS A 6 12.28 -1.15 11.11
C HIS A 6 12.15 0.30 10.65
N PHE A 7 12.04 0.49 9.34
CA PHE A 7 11.86 1.79 8.72
C PHE A 7 10.74 1.72 7.69
N SER A 8 10.06 2.84 7.46
CA SER A 8 9.06 2.99 6.40
C SER A 8 9.37 4.22 5.56
N THR A 9 8.99 4.19 4.29
CA THR A 9 9.14 5.31 3.37
C THR A 9 8.16 5.19 2.21
N HIS A 10 7.82 6.32 1.61
CA HIS A 10 7.12 6.40 0.33
C HIS A 10 8.06 6.79 -0.82
N THR A 11 9.37 6.78 -0.60
CA THR A 11 10.34 7.16 -1.62
C THR A 11 10.36 6.12 -2.75
N PRO A 12 10.36 6.54 -4.03
CA PRO A 12 10.51 5.63 -5.16
C PRO A 12 11.88 4.94 -5.11
N LEU A 13 11.96 3.71 -5.61
CA LEU A 13 13.18 2.88 -5.55
C LEU A 13 14.43 3.61 -6.05
N THR A 14 14.31 4.36 -7.15
CA THR A 14 15.41 5.11 -7.78
C THR A 14 15.95 6.26 -6.94
N SER A 15 15.21 6.69 -5.91
CA SER A 15 15.61 7.77 -5.01
C SER A 15 15.97 7.27 -3.62
N LEU A 16 15.98 5.94 -3.40
CA LEU A 16 16.48 5.38 -2.14
C LEU A 16 18.00 5.56 -2.04
N PRO A 17 18.53 5.82 -0.83
CA PRO A 17 19.97 5.86 -0.60
C PRO A 17 20.64 4.54 -0.98
N MET A 18 21.86 4.63 -1.54
CA MET A 18 22.66 3.44 -1.88
C MET A 18 22.92 2.54 -0.67
N SER A 19 23.01 3.12 0.54
CA SER A 19 23.12 2.34 1.79
C SER A 19 21.93 1.40 2.04
N ILE A 20 20.75 1.66 1.47
CA ILE A 20 19.62 0.74 1.50
C ILE A 20 19.70 -0.25 0.34
N ILE A 21 19.99 0.24 -0.87
CA ILE A 21 20.01 -0.57 -2.09
C ILE A 21 21.10 -1.65 -2.08
N GLU A 22 22.29 -1.33 -1.56
CA GLU A 22 23.49 -2.19 -1.55
C GLU A 22 23.62 -3.02 -0.28
N SER A 23 22.92 -2.67 0.80
CA SER A 23 23.00 -3.44 2.05
C SER A 23 22.20 -4.75 1.99
N SER A 24 22.20 -5.51 3.09
CA SER A 24 21.33 -6.67 3.28
C SER A 24 19.90 -6.32 3.72
N CYS A 25 19.56 -5.03 3.83
CA CYS A 25 18.22 -4.58 4.26
C CYS A 25 17.14 -5.14 3.31
N ARG A 26 16.16 -5.86 3.83
CA ARG A 26 15.03 -6.37 3.04
C ARG A 26 13.95 -5.29 2.92
N ILE A 27 13.29 -5.25 1.77
CA ILE A 27 12.24 -4.29 1.45
C ILE A 27 10.94 -5.05 1.22
N ILE A 28 9.87 -4.67 1.92
CA ILE A 28 8.52 -5.09 1.60
C ILE A 28 7.83 -3.90 0.94
N TYR A 29 7.42 -4.07 -0.32
CA TYR A 29 6.68 -3.07 -1.07
C TYR A 29 5.24 -3.53 -1.24
N ILE A 30 4.28 -2.67 -0.92
CA ILE A 30 2.86 -2.92 -1.16
C ILE A 30 2.32 -1.88 -2.13
N CYS A 31 1.64 -2.35 -3.17
CA CYS A 31 0.83 -1.51 -4.04
C CYS A 31 -0.66 -1.83 -3.87
N ARG A 32 -1.50 -1.01 -4.48
CA ARG A 32 -2.95 -1.14 -4.44
C ARG A 32 -3.51 -0.69 -5.79
N ASN A 33 -4.65 -1.25 -6.17
CA ASN A 33 -5.38 -0.84 -7.38
C ASN A 33 -5.41 0.71 -7.52
N PRO A 34 -5.00 1.29 -8.66
CA PRO A 34 -4.85 2.74 -8.79
C PRO A 34 -6.12 3.55 -8.56
N PHE A 35 -7.31 3.01 -8.85
CA PHE A 35 -8.59 3.70 -8.61
C PHE A 35 -8.83 3.91 -7.11
N ASP A 36 -8.70 2.86 -6.31
CA ASP A 36 -8.86 2.94 -4.85
C ASP A 36 -7.74 3.74 -4.19
N THR A 37 -6.52 3.63 -4.71
CA THR A 37 -5.37 4.42 -4.26
C THR A 37 -5.67 5.91 -4.41
N PHE A 38 -6.22 6.33 -5.55
CA PHE A 38 -6.62 7.72 -5.79
C PHE A 38 -7.70 8.18 -4.78
N VAL A 39 -8.80 7.44 -4.62
CA VAL A 39 -9.87 7.82 -3.68
C VAL A 39 -9.34 7.92 -2.25
N SER A 40 -8.50 6.96 -1.85
CA SER A 40 -7.89 6.96 -0.52
C SER A 40 -7.02 8.20 -0.30
N ALA A 41 -6.14 8.52 -1.26
CA ALA A 41 -5.27 9.69 -1.19
C ALA A 41 -6.06 11.00 -1.19
N TRP A 42 -6.98 11.17 -2.13
CA TRP A 42 -7.80 12.38 -2.24
C TRP A 42 -8.62 12.63 -0.97
N THR A 43 -9.24 11.59 -0.42
CA THR A 43 -10.00 11.71 0.83
C THR A 43 -9.09 12.03 2.01
N TYR A 44 -7.93 11.39 2.11
CA TYR A 44 -6.96 11.66 3.17
C TYR A 44 -6.47 13.10 3.14
N PHE A 45 -6.02 13.59 1.98
CA PHE A 45 -5.53 14.97 1.84
C PHE A 45 -6.61 16.01 2.15
N ASN A 46 -7.87 15.78 1.74
CA ASN A 46 -8.97 16.67 2.09
C ASN A 46 -9.37 16.64 3.58
N LYS A 47 -9.06 15.55 4.31
CA LYS A 47 -9.23 15.51 5.78
C LYS A 47 -8.16 16.31 6.51
N ILE A 48 -6.89 16.18 6.10
CA ILE A 48 -5.78 16.88 6.76
C ILE A 48 -5.63 18.33 6.32
N ARG A 49 -6.13 18.67 5.13
CA ARG A 49 -6.16 20.02 4.55
C ARG A 49 -7.57 20.25 3.98
N PRO A 50 -8.51 20.77 4.79
CA PRO A 50 -9.87 21.00 4.33
C PRO A 50 -9.91 21.88 3.08
N ARG A 51 -10.66 21.45 2.06
CA ARG A 51 -10.79 22.11 0.75
C ARG A 51 -9.47 22.21 -0.02
N PHE A 52 -8.61 21.18 0.09
CA PHE A 52 -7.35 21.16 -0.63
C PHE A 52 -7.56 21.17 -2.14
N LEU A 53 -8.29 20.19 -2.68
CA LEU A 53 -8.57 20.07 -4.12
C LEU A 53 -9.92 19.39 -4.37
N ALA A 54 -10.64 19.87 -5.39
CA ALA A 54 -11.81 19.20 -5.93
C ALA A 54 -11.44 17.81 -6.50
N LEU A 55 -12.40 16.91 -6.59
CA LEU A 55 -12.16 15.53 -7.04
C LEU A 55 -11.59 15.51 -8.46
N GLU A 56 -12.20 16.28 -9.36
CA GLU A 56 -11.86 16.33 -10.78
C GLU A 56 -10.44 16.89 -10.99
N GLU A 57 -10.09 17.96 -10.29
CA GLU A 57 -8.76 18.56 -10.35
C GLU A 57 -7.69 17.58 -9.82
N ALA A 58 -7.94 16.96 -8.66
CA ALA A 58 -7.03 15.98 -8.10
C ALA A 58 -6.88 14.76 -9.02
N PHE A 59 -7.97 14.34 -9.67
CA PHE A 59 -7.97 13.22 -10.61
C PHE A 59 -7.15 13.53 -11.87
N GLU A 60 -7.29 14.73 -12.41
CA GLU A 60 -6.48 15.19 -13.55
C GLU A 60 -4.99 15.23 -13.19
N MET A 61 -4.64 15.75 -12.01
CA MET A 61 -3.26 15.71 -11.50
C MET A 61 -2.74 14.27 -11.39
N TYR A 62 -3.55 13.37 -10.80
CA TYR A 62 -3.18 11.96 -10.64
C TYR A 62 -2.97 11.24 -11.97
N CYS A 63 -3.83 11.49 -12.96
CA CYS A 63 -3.69 10.96 -14.33
C CYS A 63 -2.42 11.46 -15.01
N ASN A 64 -2.02 12.70 -14.76
CA ASN A 64 -0.78 13.29 -15.26
C ASN A 64 0.46 12.88 -14.45
N GLY A 65 0.31 12.01 -13.44
CA GLY A 65 1.40 11.55 -12.58
C GLY A 65 1.84 12.56 -11.53
N ILE A 66 1.08 13.64 -11.36
CA ILE A 66 1.34 14.69 -10.39
C ILE A 66 0.69 14.28 -9.06
N SER A 67 1.46 13.61 -8.23
CA SER A 67 1.06 13.23 -6.87
C SER A 67 2.28 13.25 -5.95
N SER A 68 2.06 13.26 -4.63
CA SER A 68 3.14 13.00 -3.67
C SER A 68 3.83 11.68 -4.04
N PHE A 69 5.16 11.71 -4.17
CA PHE A 69 5.98 10.57 -4.59
C PHE A 69 5.65 9.98 -5.98
N GLY A 70 4.91 10.73 -6.81
CA GLY A 70 4.54 10.30 -8.16
C GLY A 70 5.69 10.39 -9.19
N PRO A 71 5.47 9.90 -10.42
CA PRO A 71 4.23 9.27 -10.89
C PRO A 71 3.98 7.87 -10.31
N TRP A 72 2.73 7.56 -9.97
CA TRP A 72 2.38 6.31 -9.28
C TRP A 72 2.74 5.05 -10.08
N TRP A 73 2.64 5.08 -11.41
CA TRP A 73 2.99 3.93 -12.25
C TRP A 73 4.50 3.66 -12.22
N SER A 74 5.34 4.68 -12.38
CA SER A 74 6.79 4.55 -12.31
C SER A 74 7.24 4.08 -10.93
N HIS A 75 6.57 4.57 -9.88
CA HIS A 75 6.81 4.14 -8.51
C HIS A 75 6.58 2.63 -8.35
N MET A 76 5.41 2.11 -8.74
CA MET A 76 5.12 0.67 -8.63
C MET A 76 6.03 -0.16 -9.53
N LEU A 77 6.24 0.27 -10.78
CA LEU A 77 7.06 -0.47 -11.75
C LEU A 77 8.51 -0.59 -11.33
N GLY A 78 9.06 0.42 -10.63
CA GLY A 78 10.40 0.35 -10.07
C GLY A 78 10.54 -0.83 -9.11
N TYR A 79 9.67 -0.89 -8.09
CA TYR A 79 9.68 -1.98 -7.11
C TYR A 79 9.27 -3.33 -7.70
N TRP A 80 8.36 -3.35 -8.68
CA TRP A 80 7.94 -4.58 -9.38
C TRP A 80 9.08 -5.23 -10.16
N LYS A 81 9.82 -4.44 -10.94
CA LYS A 81 11.00 -4.94 -11.68
C LYS A 81 12.07 -5.43 -10.71
N GLU A 82 12.24 -4.71 -9.60
CA GLU A 82 13.23 -5.07 -8.58
C GLU A 82 12.87 -6.36 -7.83
N SER A 83 11.60 -6.59 -7.51
CA SER A 83 11.17 -7.85 -6.90
C SER A 83 11.37 -9.06 -7.81
N ILE A 84 11.27 -8.88 -9.13
CA ILE A 84 11.57 -9.94 -10.10
C ILE A 84 13.10 -10.18 -10.15
N ALA A 85 13.89 -9.11 -10.19
CA ALA A 85 15.35 -9.21 -10.31
C ALA A 85 16.02 -9.72 -9.03
N ARG A 86 15.52 -9.31 -7.85
CA ARG A 86 16.07 -9.65 -6.53
C ARG A 86 14.95 -10.04 -5.55
N PRO A 87 14.31 -11.21 -5.72
CA PRO A 87 13.19 -11.64 -4.88
C PRO A 87 13.54 -11.84 -3.39
N ASN A 88 14.81 -12.12 -3.06
CA ASN A 88 15.29 -12.20 -1.68
C ASN A 88 15.52 -10.82 -1.02
N LYS A 89 15.47 -9.75 -1.80
CA LYS A 89 15.70 -8.36 -1.38
C LYS A 89 14.40 -7.57 -1.32
N VAL A 90 13.50 -7.78 -2.29
CA VAL A 90 12.23 -7.07 -2.39
C VAL A 90 11.06 -8.06 -2.47
N LEU A 91 10.21 -8.07 -1.45
CA LEU A 91 8.92 -8.72 -1.47
C LEU A 91 7.87 -7.73 -1.99
N PHE A 92 7.22 -8.06 -3.11
CA PHE A 92 6.17 -7.23 -3.70
C PHE A 92 4.79 -7.80 -3.36
N LEU A 93 3.92 -6.97 -2.81
CA LEU A 93 2.57 -7.32 -2.39
C LEU A 93 1.54 -6.42 -3.07
N LYS A 94 0.33 -6.94 -3.27
CA LYS A 94 -0.84 -6.15 -3.64
C LYS A 94 -1.83 -6.18 -2.48
N TYR A 95 -2.42 -5.03 -2.18
CA TYR A 95 -3.40 -4.89 -1.11
C TYR A 95 -4.62 -5.78 -1.32
N GLU A 96 -5.07 -5.93 -2.56
CA GLU A 96 -6.20 -6.79 -2.93
C GLU A 96 -5.90 -8.28 -2.66
N ASP A 97 -4.73 -8.76 -3.09
CA ASP A 97 -4.29 -10.14 -2.86
C ASP A 97 -4.14 -10.42 -1.35
N LEU A 98 -3.57 -9.45 -0.60
CA LEU A 98 -3.46 -9.53 0.86
C LEU A 98 -4.81 -9.67 1.54
N LYS A 99 -5.83 -8.96 1.06
CA LYS A 99 -7.20 -9.03 1.57
C LYS A 99 -7.91 -10.33 1.19
N GLU A 100 -7.56 -10.92 0.05
CA GLU A 100 -8.12 -12.19 -0.45
C GLU A 100 -7.62 -13.38 0.39
N ASP A 101 -6.32 -13.42 0.71
CA ASP A 101 -5.74 -14.46 1.56
C ASP A 101 -4.70 -13.89 2.56
N VAL A 102 -5.22 -13.34 3.66
CA VAL A 102 -4.38 -12.75 4.71
C VAL A 102 -3.45 -13.80 5.33
N ASN A 103 -3.90 -15.05 5.50
CA ASN A 103 -3.14 -16.11 6.16
C ASN A 103 -1.87 -16.43 5.35
N PHE A 104 -2.04 -16.70 4.05
CA PHE A 104 -0.93 -16.95 3.13
C PHE A 104 0.08 -15.80 3.12
N HIS A 105 -0.39 -14.56 3.06
CA HIS A 105 0.50 -13.40 3.00
C HIS A 105 1.22 -13.12 4.32
N VAL A 106 0.61 -13.39 5.48
CA VAL A 106 1.30 -13.34 6.78
C VAL A 106 2.45 -14.34 6.83
N LYS A 107 2.21 -15.59 6.39
CA LYS A 107 3.27 -16.61 6.29
C LYS A 107 4.39 -16.20 5.34
N SER A 108 4.02 -15.71 4.15
CA SER A 108 4.98 -15.25 3.14
C SER A 108 5.87 -14.10 3.64
N ILE A 109 5.30 -13.15 4.40
CA ILE A 109 6.06 -12.07 5.03
C ILE A 109 7.00 -12.62 6.09
N ALA A 110 6.55 -13.54 6.94
CA ALA A 110 7.36 -14.15 7.99
C ALA A 110 8.56 -14.93 7.40
N GLU A 111 8.33 -15.72 6.35
CA GLU A 111 9.38 -16.39 5.58
C GLU A 111 10.39 -15.39 5.02
N PHE A 112 9.91 -14.31 4.37
CA PHE A 112 10.76 -13.27 3.80
C PHE A 112 11.58 -12.53 4.87
N LEU A 113 11.02 -12.32 6.06
CA LEU A 113 11.72 -11.74 7.21
C LEU A 113 12.68 -12.74 7.88
N GLY A 114 12.72 -14.00 7.43
CA GLY A 114 13.61 -15.03 7.98
C GLY A 114 13.15 -15.55 9.33
N CYS A 115 11.86 -15.42 9.64
CA CYS A 115 11.20 -15.92 10.83
C CYS A 115 9.96 -16.75 10.44
N PRO A 116 10.12 -17.84 9.66
CA PRO A 116 9.00 -18.69 9.28
C PRO A 116 8.33 -19.26 10.54
N PHE A 117 7.00 -19.40 10.49
CA PHE A 117 6.25 -20.01 11.59
C PHE A 117 6.62 -21.48 11.77
N THR A 118 6.70 -21.94 13.01
CA THR A 118 6.79 -23.37 13.31
C THR A 118 5.41 -24.03 13.22
N LYS A 119 5.38 -25.36 13.11
CA LYS A 119 4.12 -26.11 13.11
C LYS A 119 3.34 -25.92 14.40
N GLU A 120 4.06 -25.78 15.51
CA GLU A 120 3.51 -25.52 16.83
C GLU A 120 2.86 -24.13 16.87
N GLU A 121 3.54 -23.08 16.39
CA GLU A 121 2.96 -21.73 16.32
C GLU A 121 1.72 -21.66 15.43
N GLU A 122 1.72 -22.39 14.30
CA GLU A 122 0.53 -22.51 13.46
C GLU A 122 -0.61 -23.22 14.18
N SER A 123 -0.32 -24.33 14.87
CA SER A 123 -1.33 -25.12 15.59
C SER A 123 -1.88 -24.38 16.81
N ASP A 124 -1.08 -23.52 17.44
CA ASP A 124 -1.45 -22.69 18.59
C ASP A 124 -2.26 -21.44 18.19
N GLY A 125 -2.50 -21.23 16.90
CA GLY A 125 -3.31 -20.11 16.40
C GLY A 125 -2.58 -18.76 16.40
N MET A 126 -1.24 -18.78 16.29
CA MET A 126 -0.42 -17.57 16.27
C MET A 126 -0.75 -16.68 15.08
N ILE A 127 -1.02 -17.27 13.91
CA ILE A 127 -1.35 -16.54 12.68
C ILE A 127 -2.69 -15.82 12.83
N GLU A 128 -3.71 -16.52 13.33
CA GLU A 128 -5.04 -15.98 13.63
C GLU A 128 -4.94 -14.83 14.64
N SER A 129 -4.06 -14.98 15.64
CA SER A 129 -3.80 -13.94 16.64
C SER A 129 -3.19 -12.69 16.01
N ILE A 130 -2.18 -12.83 15.14
CA ILE A 130 -1.59 -11.72 14.39
C ILE A 130 -2.64 -11.07 13.49
N MET A 131 -3.40 -11.86 12.74
CA MET A 131 -4.47 -11.37 11.85
C MET A 131 -5.51 -10.55 12.63
N LYS A 132 -5.91 -11.02 13.82
CA LYS A 132 -6.85 -10.31 14.69
C LYS A 132 -6.26 -9.02 15.22
N LEU A 133 -5.02 -9.04 15.69
CA LEU A 133 -4.31 -7.86 16.22
C LEU A 133 -4.13 -6.77 15.16
N CYS A 134 -3.75 -7.16 13.94
CA CYS A 134 -3.51 -6.26 12.81
C CYS A 134 -4.78 -5.97 11.99
N SER A 135 -5.93 -6.53 12.36
CA SER A 135 -7.18 -6.30 11.64
C SER A 135 -7.57 -4.83 11.64
N PHE A 136 -8.19 -4.38 10.55
CA PHE A 136 -8.60 -2.99 10.40
C PHE A 136 -9.49 -2.51 11.56
N GLU A 137 -10.48 -3.30 11.96
CA GLU A 137 -11.38 -2.93 13.05
C GLU A 137 -10.66 -2.85 14.40
N LYS A 138 -9.76 -3.81 14.68
CA LYS A 138 -8.98 -3.78 15.91
C LYS A 138 -8.08 -2.55 15.97
N MET A 139 -7.34 -2.28 14.88
CA MET A 139 -6.43 -1.14 14.80
C MET A 139 -7.16 0.20 14.88
N LYS A 140 -8.26 0.36 14.14
CA LYS A 140 -9.09 1.58 14.14
C LYS A 140 -9.68 1.89 15.53
N ALA A 141 -9.99 0.86 16.32
CA ALA A 141 -10.58 1.00 17.65
C ALA A 141 -9.55 1.19 18.79
N LEU A 142 -8.24 1.21 18.50
CA LEU A 142 -7.24 1.51 19.53
C LEU A 142 -7.32 2.99 19.95
N GLU A 143 -7.19 3.28 21.24
CA GLU A 143 -7.25 4.66 21.77
C GLU A 143 -6.24 5.60 21.09
N VAL A 144 -5.01 5.13 20.87
CA VAL A 144 -3.96 5.85 20.12
C VAL A 144 -4.41 6.24 18.71
N ASN A 145 -5.25 5.43 18.06
CA ASN A 145 -5.74 5.70 16.71
C ASN A 145 -7.03 6.52 16.70
N MET A 146 -7.75 6.60 17.82
CA MET A 146 -8.99 7.38 17.94
C MET A 146 -8.75 8.81 18.44
N TYR A 147 -7.75 9.00 19.30
CA TYR A 147 -7.61 10.24 20.08
C TYR A 147 -6.25 10.93 19.93
N GLU A 148 -5.19 10.22 19.51
CA GLU A 148 -3.87 10.81 19.38
C GLU A 148 -3.59 11.36 17.97
N LYS A 149 -2.47 12.08 17.84
CA LYS A 149 -2.07 12.76 16.62
C LYS A 149 -0.63 12.43 16.25
N LEU A 150 -0.40 12.15 14.98
CA LEU A 150 0.93 12.10 14.38
C LEU A 150 1.51 13.52 14.27
N ASP A 151 2.75 13.67 14.72
CA ASP A 151 3.51 14.93 14.77
C ASP A 151 2.74 16.08 15.43
N THR A 152 1.82 15.77 16.35
CA THR A 152 0.87 16.71 17.01
C THR A 152 -0.12 17.43 16.07
N VAL A 153 -0.08 17.17 14.76
CA VAL A 153 -0.86 17.92 13.74
C VAL A 153 -1.92 17.05 13.08
N ILE A 154 -1.62 15.80 12.73
CA ILE A 154 -2.51 14.93 11.96
C ILE A 154 -3.22 13.97 12.92
N ASP A 155 -4.55 14.03 12.99
CA ASP A 155 -5.33 13.09 13.79
C ASP A 155 -5.19 11.66 13.26
N ASN A 156 -4.78 10.72 14.13
CA ASN A 156 -4.52 9.35 13.73
C ASN A 156 -5.76 8.66 13.15
N LYS A 157 -6.97 9.10 13.53
CA LYS A 157 -8.21 8.55 12.99
C LYS A 157 -8.35 8.77 11.49
N PHE A 158 -7.62 9.72 10.92
CA PHE A 158 -7.64 9.99 9.48
C PHE A 158 -6.95 8.89 8.65
N PHE A 159 -6.07 8.08 9.26
CA PHE A 159 -5.48 6.91 8.60
C PHE A 159 -6.49 5.76 8.41
N PHE A 160 -7.60 5.76 9.17
CA PHE A 160 -8.60 4.69 9.13
C PHE A 160 -9.90 5.20 8.50
N ARG A 161 -10.24 4.66 7.33
CA ARG A 161 -11.44 5.07 6.57
C ARG A 161 -12.45 3.93 6.45
N LYS A 162 -12.31 3.11 5.41
CA LYS A 162 -13.18 1.96 5.11
C LYS A 162 -12.44 0.63 5.00
N ALA A 163 -11.19 0.66 4.50
CA ALA A 163 -10.39 -0.53 4.20
C ALA A 163 -11.07 -1.54 3.25
N GLU A 164 -12.00 -1.09 2.42
CA GLU A 164 -12.71 -1.88 1.42
C GLU A 164 -12.02 -1.79 0.06
N ILE A 165 -12.14 -2.85 -0.74
CA ILE A 165 -11.74 -2.89 -2.16
C ILE A 165 -12.95 -2.46 -2.98
N GLY A 166 -12.73 -1.65 -4.02
CA GLY A 166 -13.79 -1.27 -4.95
C GLY A 166 -14.55 0.00 -4.56
N ASP A 167 -14.21 0.68 -3.45
CA ASP A 167 -14.91 1.88 -3.02
C ASP A 167 -14.82 3.04 -4.04
N TRP A 168 -13.85 2.98 -4.95
CA TRP A 168 -13.73 3.90 -6.08
C TRP A 168 -14.99 4.03 -6.94
N VAL A 169 -15.84 3.01 -7.04
CA VAL A 169 -17.10 3.05 -7.82
C VAL A 169 -18.06 4.14 -7.32
N ASN A 170 -17.95 4.53 -6.05
CA ASN A 170 -18.80 5.56 -5.44
C ASN A 170 -18.35 6.99 -5.79
N TYR A 171 -17.19 7.15 -6.44
CA TYR A 171 -16.58 8.45 -6.70
C TYR A 171 -16.35 8.71 -8.19
N PHE A 172 -16.16 7.67 -8.99
CA PHE A 172 -15.75 7.83 -10.38
C PHE A 172 -16.95 7.94 -11.31
N SER A 173 -16.91 8.91 -12.22
CA SER A 173 -17.79 8.94 -13.38
C SER A 173 -17.29 7.97 -14.48
N PRO A 174 -18.14 7.56 -15.43
CA PRO A 174 -17.73 6.69 -16.53
C PRO A 174 -16.52 7.20 -17.33
N SER A 175 -16.40 8.53 -17.51
CA SER A 175 -15.27 9.13 -18.22
C SER A 175 -13.96 9.06 -17.42
N MET A 176 -14.02 9.22 -16.10
CA MET A 176 -12.85 9.01 -15.22
C MET A 176 -12.39 7.55 -15.28
N ILE A 177 -13.34 6.61 -15.27
CA ILE A 177 -13.02 5.18 -15.38
C ILE A 177 -12.27 4.91 -16.67
N GLN A 178 -12.85 5.30 -17.80
CA GLN A 178 -12.25 5.10 -19.12
C GLN A 178 -10.84 5.70 -19.21
N LYS A 179 -10.67 6.93 -18.71
CA LYS A 179 -9.38 7.62 -18.75
C LYS A 179 -8.31 6.92 -17.92
N LEU A 180 -8.61 6.56 -16.68
CA LEU A 180 -7.62 5.89 -15.82
C LEU A 180 -7.35 4.47 -16.29
N SER A 181 -8.35 3.72 -16.76
CA SER A 181 -8.15 2.39 -17.37
C SER A 181 -7.17 2.45 -18.54
N LYS A 182 -7.33 3.42 -19.44
CA LYS A 182 -6.41 3.63 -20.57
C LYS A 182 -4.98 3.93 -20.09
N ILE A 183 -4.83 4.77 -19.08
CA ILE A 183 -3.50 5.07 -18.50
C ILE A 183 -2.88 3.82 -17.86
N ILE A 184 -3.66 3.02 -17.13
CA ILE A 184 -3.19 1.76 -16.53
C ILE A 184 -2.68 0.83 -17.63
N GLU A 185 -3.46 0.65 -18.69
CA GLU A 185 -3.07 -0.16 -19.85
C GLU A 185 -1.79 0.37 -20.49
N GLU A 186 -1.75 1.65 -20.87
CA GLU A 186 -0.60 2.27 -21.53
C GLU A 186 0.68 2.20 -20.69
N LYS A 187 0.58 2.45 -19.38
CA LYS A 187 1.75 2.55 -18.50
C LYS A 187 2.22 1.20 -17.97
N LEU A 188 1.32 0.22 -17.78
CA LEU A 188 1.66 -1.07 -17.19
C LEU A 188 1.74 -2.21 -18.21
N SER A 189 1.28 -2.04 -19.45
CA SER A 189 1.38 -3.12 -20.45
C SER A 189 2.83 -3.57 -20.65
N GLY A 190 3.00 -4.87 -20.91
CA GLY A 190 4.32 -5.49 -21.06
C GLY A 190 5.11 -5.67 -19.77
N SER A 191 4.67 -5.11 -18.63
CA SER A 191 5.38 -5.30 -17.35
C SER A 191 5.05 -6.62 -16.65
N GLY A 192 3.91 -7.23 -16.97
CA GLY A 192 3.34 -8.37 -16.22
C GLY A 192 2.61 -7.96 -14.93
N LEU A 193 2.64 -6.68 -14.52
CA LEU A 193 1.86 -6.17 -13.40
C LEU A 193 0.44 -5.82 -13.85
N SER A 194 -0.55 -6.47 -13.25
CA SER A 194 -1.97 -6.23 -13.50
C SER A 194 -2.77 -6.14 -12.19
N PHE A 195 -3.97 -5.56 -12.28
CA PHE A 195 -4.92 -5.41 -11.17
C PHE A 195 -6.26 -5.99 -11.57
N LYS A 196 -6.91 -6.71 -10.65
CA LYS A 196 -8.30 -7.14 -10.82
C LYS A 196 -9.19 -5.88 -10.75
N MET A 197 -10.04 -5.68 -11.75
CA MET A 197 -11.10 -4.67 -11.65
C MET A 197 -12.23 -5.26 -10.81
N HIS A 198 -12.42 -4.70 -9.62
CA HIS A 198 -13.56 -5.00 -8.77
C HIS A 198 -14.63 -3.95 -9.06
N SER A 199 -15.72 -4.39 -9.70
CA SER A 199 -16.93 -3.61 -9.97
C SER A 199 -18.03 -3.95 -8.98
#